data_AF-A0A7V5FG90-F1
#
_entry.id   AF-A0A7V5FG90-F1
#
_cell.length_a   1.000
_cell.length_b   1.000
_cell.length_c   1.000
_cell.angle_alpha   90.00
_cell.angle_beta   90.00
_cell.angle_gamma   90.00
#
_symmetry.space_group_name_H-M   'P 1'
#
loop_
_entity.id
_entity.type
_entity.pdbx_description
1 polymer ?
#
loop_
_entity_poly.entity_id
_entity_poly.type
_entity_poly.pdbx_seq_one_letter_code
_entity_poly.pdbx_strand_id
1 'polypeptide(L)'
;MAKPMVILISAIMIFLVLSSCNNNGLTPLIDSRDYVWTLDTLVNTLLITSIWGSSPVDVWAVSPVNNQLYGLWHYDGNKWIPWLKYHPQVWGVYGEALFGFSSNDVWIGGQSISDPGAGLCHWDGTKWGRYFNYNPEPDSFGVVSVHQIWGRRPDDVYAIGRMLYRPKLARNGTSRGSLLHYDGSTWKEVLRTDPGYQYHFYELSGTQKNVYLTEYRENTENRDSSLATLYELSGNHLVKIYSSTLGNGLLSTAVIDDKLYLCVGMANAKIYLYSGGKFIQQFSVNDQNFEGGLWGRNERDIFLHMDNGIAHFNGSDIKYLYKFS
;
A
#
# COMPACT_ATOMS: atom_id res chain seq x y z
N MET A 1 -57.40 -15.37 -76.51
CA MET A 1 -58.24 -16.60 -76.52
C MET A 1 -57.36 -17.74 -76.01
N ALA A 2 -57.82 -18.45 -74.97
CA ALA A 2 -57.27 -19.66 -74.33
C ALA A 2 -55.80 -19.61 -73.80
N LYS A 3 -55.56 -19.49 -72.47
CA LYS A 3 -55.64 -20.50 -71.37
C LYS A 3 -54.46 -21.52 -71.39
N PRO A 4 -54.08 -22.11 -70.24
CA PRO A 4 -53.80 -21.54 -68.90
C PRO A 4 -52.60 -22.29 -68.24
N MET A 5 -52.57 -22.35 -66.89
CA MET A 5 -52.02 -23.45 -66.07
C MET A 5 -50.55 -23.24 -65.61
N VAL A 6 -50.09 -23.39 -64.37
CA VAL A 6 -50.62 -23.72 -63.02
C VAL A 6 -49.35 -23.73 -62.13
N ILE A 7 -49.30 -23.02 -61.00
CA ILE A 7 -49.30 -23.56 -59.63
C ILE A 7 -47.92 -23.71 -58.94
N LEU A 8 -47.92 -23.22 -57.69
CA LEU A 8 -47.26 -23.68 -56.45
C LEU A 8 -45.78 -23.43 -56.13
N ILE A 9 -45.64 -22.68 -55.02
CA ILE A 9 -45.02 -23.06 -53.73
C ILE A 9 -43.54 -23.45 -53.75
N SER A 10 -42.72 -22.70 -53.00
CA SER A 10 -42.15 -23.20 -51.73
C SER A 10 -41.23 -22.16 -51.08
N ALA A 11 -41.35 -22.08 -49.75
CA ALA A 11 -40.53 -21.27 -48.86
C ALA A 11 -39.08 -21.80 -48.84
N ILE A 12 -38.12 -20.90 -48.99
CA ILE A 12 -36.69 -21.21 -48.84
C ILE A 12 -36.25 -20.77 -47.45
N MET A 13 -36.02 -21.75 -46.57
CA MET A 13 -35.21 -21.59 -45.36
C MET A 13 -33.76 -21.34 -45.79
N ILE A 14 -33.21 -20.19 -45.38
CA ILE A 14 -31.81 -19.85 -45.60
C ILE A 14 -30.97 -20.56 -44.53
N PHE A 15 -30.24 -21.60 -44.95
CA PHE A 15 -29.11 -22.16 -44.23
C PHE A 15 -27.93 -21.18 -44.35
N LEU A 16 -27.63 -20.44 -43.29
CA LEU A 16 -26.37 -19.68 -43.17
C LEU A 16 -25.27 -20.64 -42.70
N VAL A 17 -24.47 -21.09 -43.66
CA VAL A 17 -23.22 -21.83 -43.42
C VAL A 17 -22.21 -20.85 -42.81
N LEU A 18 -21.81 -21.10 -41.56
CA LEU A 18 -20.70 -20.41 -40.91
C LEU A 18 -19.38 -20.84 -41.56
N SER A 19 -18.85 -20.02 -42.45
CA SER A 19 -17.45 -20.13 -42.88
C SER A 19 -16.55 -19.54 -41.80
N SER A 20 -15.80 -20.45 -41.18
CA SER A 20 -14.64 -20.21 -40.32
C SER A 20 -13.69 -19.14 -40.89
N CYS A 21 -13.42 -18.12 -40.08
CA CYS A 21 -12.13 -17.43 -40.08
C CYS A 21 -11.60 -17.47 -38.64
N ASN A 22 -10.74 -18.45 -38.36
CA ASN A 22 -9.84 -18.46 -37.22
C ASN A 22 -8.84 -17.30 -37.33
N ASN A 23 -9.29 -16.08 -37.07
CA ASN A 23 -8.38 -15.02 -36.65
C ASN A 23 -8.37 -15.06 -35.13
N ASN A 24 -7.47 -15.88 -34.58
CA ASN A 24 -6.98 -15.67 -33.23
C ASN A 24 -6.34 -14.28 -33.23
N GLY A 25 -7.13 -13.27 -32.92
CA GLY A 25 -6.70 -11.88 -32.74
C GLY A 25 -5.82 -11.80 -31.50
N LEU A 26 -4.62 -12.37 -31.60
CA LEU A 26 -3.52 -12.03 -30.71
C LEU A 26 -3.09 -10.63 -31.13
N THR A 27 -3.69 -9.61 -30.52
CA THR A 27 -3.02 -8.32 -30.40
C THR A 27 -1.61 -8.61 -29.89
N PRO A 28 -0.54 -8.17 -30.58
CA PRO A 28 0.82 -8.39 -30.12
C PRO A 28 0.94 -7.94 -28.67
N LEU A 29 1.55 -8.77 -27.83
CA LEU A 29 1.91 -8.37 -26.48
C LEU A 29 2.96 -7.26 -26.63
N ILE A 30 2.55 -6.00 -26.49
CA ILE A 30 3.49 -4.89 -26.41
C ILE A 30 4.21 -5.08 -25.08
N ASP A 31 5.52 -5.37 -25.11
CA ASP A 31 6.32 -5.43 -23.89
C ASP A 31 6.36 -4.01 -23.30
N SER A 32 5.68 -3.79 -22.18
CA SER A 32 5.46 -2.46 -21.58
C SER A 32 6.71 -1.87 -20.91
N ARG A 33 7.87 -2.50 -21.08
CA ARG A 33 9.12 -2.23 -20.33
C ARG A 33 9.98 -1.10 -20.89
N ASP A 34 9.40 -0.22 -21.71
CA ASP A 34 10.08 0.95 -22.28
C ASP A 34 10.15 2.09 -21.24
N TYR A 35 10.85 1.85 -20.14
CA TYR A 35 11.05 2.82 -19.05
C TYR A 35 12.33 3.63 -19.24
N VAL A 36 12.25 4.92 -18.96
CA VAL A 36 13.42 5.80 -18.83
C VAL A 36 13.67 6.03 -17.34
N TRP A 37 14.86 5.65 -16.87
CA TRP A 37 15.24 5.78 -15.46
C TRP A 37 16.27 6.89 -15.29
N THR A 38 16.11 7.65 -14.21
CA THR A 38 17.13 8.56 -13.69
C THR A 38 17.44 8.15 -12.27
N LEU A 39 18.72 7.98 -11.95
CA LEU A 39 19.17 7.70 -10.59
C LEU A 39 19.48 9.01 -9.88
N ASP A 40 18.90 9.18 -8.69
CA ASP A 40 19.27 10.22 -7.75
C ASP A 40 19.77 9.59 -6.46
N THR A 41 20.54 10.34 -5.66
CA THR A 41 21.16 9.83 -4.44
C THR A 41 20.98 10.83 -3.31
N LEU A 42 20.31 10.39 -2.25
CA LEU A 42 20.19 11.13 -1.01
C LEU A 42 21.50 10.96 -0.20
N VAL A 43 22.21 12.07 0.00
CA VAL A 43 23.54 12.08 0.64
C VAL A 43 23.38 12.05 2.17
N ASN A 44 23.02 10.90 2.74
CA ASN A 44 23.21 10.54 4.14
C ASN A 44 22.78 9.08 4.38
N THR A 45 23.46 8.33 5.25
CA THR A 45 23.12 6.94 5.60
C THR A 45 21.97 6.86 6.61
N LEU A 46 20.97 7.73 6.48
CA LEU A 46 19.81 7.74 7.36
C LEU A 46 18.79 6.72 6.85
N LEU A 47 18.13 6.02 7.78
CA LEU A 47 17.06 5.09 7.45
C LEU A 47 15.86 5.90 6.94
N ILE A 48 15.64 5.92 5.63
CA ILE A 48 14.40 6.43 5.03
C ILE A 48 13.31 5.37 5.25
N THR A 49 12.23 5.76 5.89
CA THR A 49 11.11 4.85 6.23
C THR A 49 9.93 5.00 5.29
N SER A 50 9.76 6.17 4.68
CA SER A 50 8.66 6.41 3.75
C SER A 50 9.02 7.47 2.72
N ILE A 51 8.48 7.31 1.51
CA ILE A 51 8.66 8.16 0.35
C ILE A 51 7.33 8.31 -0.39
N TRP A 52 7.05 9.51 -0.88
CA TRP A 52 5.86 9.82 -1.68
C TRP A 52 6.19 10.98 -2.61
N GLY A 53 5.61 11.00 -3.81
CA GLY A 53 5.79 12.13 -4.73
C GLY A 53 4.53 12.42 -5.54
N SER A 54 4.30 13.70 -5.80
CA SER A 54 3.21 14.17 -6.67
C SER A 54 3.63 14.16 -8.15
N SER A 55 4.94 14.24 -8.40
CA SER A 55 5.54 14.25 -9.73
C SER A 55 7.03 13.85 -9.64
N PRO A 56 7.71 13.62 -10.78
CA PRO A 56 9.16 13.36 -10.79
C PRO A 56 10.03 14.48 -10.21
N VAL A 57 9.46 15.67 -9.99
CA VAL A 57 10.17 16.86 -9.49
C VAL A 57 9.62 17.37 -8.15
N ASP A 58 8.76 16.59 -7.50
CA ASP A 58 8.20 16.90 -6.19
C ASP A 58 8.02 15.58 -5.42
N VAL A 59 9.08 15.20 -4.71
CA VAL A 59 9.14 13.97 -3.92
C VAL A 59 9.55 14.29 -2.49
N TRP A 60 8.84 13.73 -1.53
CA TRP A 60 9.11 13.85 -0.11
C TRP A 60 9.62 12.52 0.42
N ALA A 61 10.54 12.57 1.37
CA ALA A 61 11.02 11.40 2.09
C ALA A 61 11.21 11.73 3.57
N VAL A 62 10.88 10.79 4.45
CA VAL A 62 10.96 10.95 5.90
C VAL A 62 11.88 9.92 6.53
N SER A 63 12.47 10.32 7.65
CA SER A 63 13.34 9.47 8.46
C SER A 63 13.07 9.70 9.95
N PRO A 64 12.92 8.65 10.77
CA PRO A 64 12.65 8.77 12.20
C PRO A 64 13.95 9.01 12.98
N VAL A 65 14.78 9.95 12.53
CA VAL A 65 16.09 10.23 13.12
C VAL A 65 15.98 11.29 14.22
N ASN A 66 16.79 11.13 15.26
CA ASN A 66 16.87 12.07 16.37
C ASN A 66 17.40 13.46 15.95
N ASN A 67 18.06 13.55 14.79
CA ASN A 67 18.50 14.81 14.20
C ASN A 67 17.38 15.41 13.33
N GLN A 68 16.56 16.26 13.95
CA GLN A 68 15.40 16.88 13.32
C GLN A 68 15.70 17.57 11.99
N LEU A 69 16.89 18.14 11.82
CA LEU A 69 17.27 18.85 10.57
C LEU A 69 17.29 17.93 9.34
N TYR A 70 17.38 16.62 9.54
CA TYR A 70 17.47 15.60 8.48
C TYR A 70 16.34 14.56 8.55
N GLY A 71 15.27 14.85 9.30
CA GLY A 71 14.09 13.98 9.39
C GLY A 71 13.10 14.11 8.24
N LEU A 72 13.25 15.16 7.41
CA LEU A 72 12.40 15.44 6.25
C LEU A 72 13.25 15.93 5.08
N TRP A 73 13.07 15.29 3.94
CA TRP A 73 13.75 15.59 2.69
C TRP A 73 12.76 15.88 1.58
N HIS A 74 13.13 16.81 0.71
CA HIS A 74 12.37 17.17 -0.47
C HIS A 74 13.25 17.11 -1.70
N TYR A 75 12.80 16.44 -2.74
CA TYR A 75 13.40 16.43 -4.06
C TYR A 75 12.70 17.44 -4.95
N ASP A 76 13.46 18.39 -5.47
CA ASP A 76 12.96 19.50 -6.30
C ASP A 76 13.08 19.23 -7.81
N GLY A 77 13.38 17.99 -8.21
CA GLY A 77 13.69 17.60 -9.59
C GLY A 77 15.16 17.71 -9.98
N ASN A 78 15.99 18.30 -9.12
CA ASN A 78 17.43 18.43 -9.35
C ASN A 78 18.28 17.86 -8.22
N LYS A 79 17.81 17.97 -6.97
CA LYS A 79 18.54 17.50 -5.78
C LYS A 79 17.61 17.25 -4.60
N TRP A 80 18.08 16.41 -3.69
CA TRP A 80 17.49 16.27 -2.36
C TRP A 80 17.92 17.40 -1.43
N ILE A 81 16.95 18.06 -0.81
CA ILE A 81 17.12 19.14 0.15
C ILE A 81 16.67 18.66 1.53
N PRO A 82 17.52 18.75 2.57
CA PRO A 82 17.07 18.54 3.95
C PRO A 82 16.17 19.71 4.34
N TRP A 83 14.85 19.53 4.22
CA TRP A 83 13.88 20.62 4.24
C TRP A 83 13.96 21.44 5.53
N LEU A 84 14.02 20.75 6.67
CA LEU A 84 14.01 21.37 8.00
C LEU A 84 15.30 22.14 8.33
N LYS A 85 16.39 21.91 7.59
CA LYS A 85 17.62 22.71 7.69
C LYS A 85 17.42 24.16 7.21
N TYR A 86 16.58 24.36 6.21
CA TYR A 86 16.35 25.66 5.57
C TYR A 86 14.99 26.27 5.94
N HIS A 87 14.06 25.44 6.38
CA HIS A 87 12.73 25.84 6.83
C HIS A 87 12.51 25.33 8.26
N PRO A 88 13.15 25.96 9.27
CA PRO A 88 12.92 25.59 10.66
C PRO A 88 11.47 25.92 11.03
N GLN A 89 10.61 24.92 10.92
CA GLN A 89 9.20 24.96 11.28
C GLN A 89 8.94 23.91 12.36
N VAL A 90 7.88 24.10 13.14
CA VAL A 90 7.48 23.13 14.18
C VAL A 90 6.83 21.93 13.49
N TRP A 91 7.67 21.05 12.97
CA TRP A 91 7.30 19.77 12.37
C TRP A 91 6.97 18.72 13.43
N GLY A 92 7.64 18.75 14.60
CA GLY A 92 7.21 18.06 15.82
C GLY A 92 7.13 16.53 15.81
N VAL A 93 7.53 15.83 14.73
CA VAL A 93 7.43 14.35 14.65
C VAL A 93 8.71 13.65 14.19
N TYR A 94 8.95 12.43 14.64
CA TYR A 94 9.89 11.51 14.00
C TYR A 94 9.14 10.80 12.86
N GLY A 95 9.29 11.29 11.64
CA GLY A 95 8.48 10.87 10.50
C GLY A 95 8.68 9.40 10.14
N GLU A 96 7.60 8.62 10.23
CA GLU A 96 7.56 7.19 9.89
C GLU A 96 6.64 6.91 8.70
N ALA A 97 5.59 7.73 8.53
CA ALA A 97 4.59 7.58 7.49
C ALA A 97 4.50 8.84 6.63
N LEU A 98 4.30 8.66 5.32
CA LEU A 98 4.13 9.74 4.37
C LEU A 98 3.08 9.34 3.33
N PHE A 99 2.12 10.23 3.08
CA PHE A 99 1.09 10.04 2.07
C PHE A 99 0.59 11.40 1.57
N GLY A 100 0.15 11.51 0.33
CA GLY A 100 -0.43 12.74 -0.18
C GLY A 100 -1.36 12.53 -1.36
N PHE A 101 -2.11 13.58 -1.68
CA PHE A 101 -3.03 13.63 -2.83
C PHE A 101 -2.51 14.51 -3.96
N SER A 102 -1.73 15.54 -3.61
CA SER A 102 -1.19 16.54 -4.53
C SER A 102 -0.02 17.27 -3.89
N SER A 103 0.70 18.10 -4.66
CA SER A 103 1.86 18.88 -4.18
C SER A 103 1.54 19.87 -3.04
N ASN A 104 0.26 20.06 -2.72
CA ASN A 104 -0.24 20.93 -1.66
C ASN A 104 -1.13 20.22 -0.63
N ASP A 105 -1.12 18.88 -0.62
CA ASP A 105 -1.87 18.08 0.35
C ASP A 105 -1.07 16.81 0.66
N VAL A 106 -0.22 16.92 1.67
CA VAL A 106 0.67 15.85 2.10
C VAL A 106 0.60 15.70 3.61
N TRP A 107 0.47 14.46 4.07
CA TRP A 107 0.35 14.05 5.46
C TRP A 107 1.57 13.28 5.89
N ILE A 108 2.05 13.60 7.10
CA ILE A 108 3.14 12.87 7.74
C ILE A 108 2.73 12.45 9.14
N GLY A 109 2.99 11.19 9.45
CA GLY A 109 2.73 10.58 10.74
C GLY A 109 4.00 10.03 11.36
N GLY A 110 4.03 9.99 12.68
CA GLY A 110 5.14 9.42 13.44
C GLY A 110 5.01 9.65 14.93
N GLN A 111 6.05 9.29 15.69
CA GLN A 111 6.12 9.63 17.10
C GLN A 111 6.30 11.15 17.29
N SER A 112 5.54 11.75 18.22
CA SER A 112 5.72 13.17 18.58
C SER A 112 7.05 13.39 19.33
N ILE A 113 7.77 14.48 18.99
CA ILE A 113 9.08 14.82 19.56
C ILE A 113 8.95 15.53 20.92
N SER A 114 8.04 16.50 21.02
CA SER A 114 7.92 17.38 22.19
C SER A 114 6.94 16.88 23.24
N ASP A 115 5.96 16.08 22.83
CA ASP A 115 4.83 15.67 23.66
C ASP A 115 4.59 14.16 23.56
N PRO A 116 4.04 13.51 24.60
CA PRO A 116 3.59 12.12 24.50
C PRO A 116 2.48 11.98 23.44
N GLY A 117 2.62 10.99 22.56
CA GLY A 117 1.64 10.69 21.52
C GLY A 117 2.26 10.46 20.14
N ALA A 118 1.41 10.14 19.16
CA ALA A 118 1.75 10.20 17.75
C ALA A 118 1.33 11.54 17.16
N GLY A 119 2.24 12.22 16.50
CA GLY A 119 1.92 13.46 15.79
C GLY A 119 1.50 13.17 14.34
N LEU A 120 0.54 13.95 13.87
CA LEU A 120 0.13 14.03 12.47
C LEU A 120 0.31 15.46 12.01
N CYS A 121 1.11 15.62 10.97
CA CYS A 121 1.46 16.90 10.35
C CYS A 121 0.90 16.96 8.93
N HIS A 122 0.52 18.16 8.52
CA HIS A 122 -0.07 18.41 7.20
C HIS A 122 0.69 19.53 6.48
N TRP A 123 0.89 19.34 5.19
CA TRP A 123 1.39 20.33 4.25
C TRP A 123 0.22 20.88 3.46
N ASP A 124 0.03 22.20 3.58
CA ASP A 124 -1.06 22.93 2.92
C ASP A 124 -0.65 23.56 1.57
N GLY A 125 0.54 23.25 1.07
CA GLY A 125 1.14 23.91 -0.10
C GLY A 125 2.07 25.07 0.24
N THR A 126 2.10 25.52 1.50
CA THR A 126 2.92 26.65 1.94
C THR A 126 3.79 26.34 3.16
N LYS A 127 3.27 25.56 4.11
CA LYS A 127 3.99 25.21 5.33
C LYS A 127 3.56 23.85 5.86
N TRP A 128 4.48 23.24 6.60
CA TRP A 128 4.15 22.10 7.44
C TRP A 128 3.59 22.60 8.76
N GLY A 129 2.48 22.03 9.19
CA GLY A 129 1.89 22.31 10.49
C GLY A 129 1.48 21.02 11.20
N ARG A 130 1.75 20.95 12.50
CA ARG A 130 1.14 19.89 13.32
C ARG A 130 -0.37 20.09 13.32
N TYR A 131 -1.09 19.09 12.82
CA TYR A 131 -2.53 19.12 12.70
C TYR A 131 -3.21 18.39 13.87
N PHE A 132 -2.65 17.26 14.30
CA PHE A 132 -3.22 16.44 15.37
C PHE A 132 -2.14 15.77 16.23
N ASN A 133 -2.50 15.46 17.48
CA ASN A 133 -1.69 14.63 18.37
C ASN A 133 -2.57 13.52 18.96
N TYR A 134 -2.26 12.28 18.62
CA TYR A 134 -2.97 11.12 19.11
C TYR A 134 -2.34 10.59 20.40
N ASN A 135 -3.07 10.70 21.52
CA ASN A 135 -2.65 10.15 22.81
C ASN A 135 -3.89 9.79 23.67
N PRO A 136 -4.57 8.66 23.39
CA PRO A 136 -5.86 8.32 23.99
C PRO A 136 -5.76 7.90 25.47
N GLU A 137 -4.62 7.38 25.89
CA GLU A 137 -4.39 6.89 27.26
C GLU A 137 -3.00 7.32 27.74
N PRO A 138 -2.84 8.61 28.10
CA PRO A 138 -1.55 9.20 28.44
C PRO A 138 -0.82 8.51 29.59
N ASP A 139 -1.56 7.83 30.48
CA ASP A 139 -1.05 7.10 31.64
C ASP A 139 -0.71 5.63 31.36
N SER A 140 -1.21 5.08 30.24
CA SER A 140 -0.96 3.68 29.84
C SER A 140 0.27 3.52 28.96
N PHE A 141 0.47 4.41 27.99
CA PHE A 141 1.44 4.22 26.90
C PHE A 141 2.73 5.03 27.09
N GLY A 142 3.87 4.40 26.81
CA GLY A 142 5.18 5.02 26.82
C GLY A 142 5.62 5.51 25.43
N VAL A 143 5.15 4.85 24.37
CA VAL A 143 5.43 5.20 22.97
C VAL A 143 4.14 5.06 22.18
N VAL A 144 3.85 6.03 21.32
CA VAL A 144 2.70 6.04 20.41
C VAL A 144 3.23 6.59 19.08
N SER A 145 3.09 5.85 17.99
CA SER A 145 3.51 6.29 16.66
C SER A 145 2.46 5.96 15.61
N VAL A 146 2.50 6.70 14.49
CA VAL A 146 1.79 6.38 13.25
C VAL A 146 2.85 5.96 12.25
N HIS A 147 2.74 4.74 11.71
CA HIS A 147 3.75 4.17 10.81
C HIS A 147 3.26 3.98 9.37
N GLN A 148 1.96 4.14 9.10
CA GLN A 148 1.46 4.21 7.74
C GLN A 148 0.21 5.10 7.64
N ILE A 149 0.09 5.80 6.51
CA ILE A 149 -1.08 6.62 6.15
C ILE A 149 -1.52 6.18 4.74
N TRP A 150 -2.82 6.11 4.54
CA TRP A 150 -3.44 5.94 3.23
C TRP A 150 -4.74 6.70 3.20
N GLY A 151 -5.11 7.30 2.07
CA GLY A 151 -6.39 7.99 1.95
C GLY A 151 -7.02 7.81 0.58
N ARG A 152 -8.35 7.86 0.58
CA ARG A 152 -9.15 7.78 -0.64
C ARG A 152 -9.31 9.15 -1.29
N ARG A 153 -9.51 10.17 -0.45
CA ARG A 153 -9.73 11.58 -0.79
C ARG A 153 -9.22 12.46 0.37
N PRO A 154 -8.99 13.77 0.15
CA PRO A 154 -8.53 14.68 1.21
C PRO A 154 -9.36 14.66 2.51
N ASP A 155 -10.65 14.33 2.42
CA ASP A 155 -11.61 14.23 3.52
C ASP A 155 -11.84 12.80 4.04
N ASP A 156 -11.05 11.84 3.59
CA ASP A 156 -11.18 10.43 3.95
C ASP A 156 -9.80 9.76 3.97
N VAL A 157 -9.12 9.92 5.10
CA VAL A 157 -7.74 9.47 5.31
C VAL A 157 -7.67 8.55 6.52
N TYR A 158 -6.94 7.47 6.41
CA TYR A 158 -6.72 6.50 7.46
C TYR A 158 -5.24 6.47 7.83
N ALA A 159 -4.97 6.20 9.09
CA ALA A 159 -3.63 6.00 9.59
C ALA A 159 -3.60 4.82 10.55
N ILE A 160 -2.58 3.98 10.43
CA ILE A 160 -2.34 2.92 11.39
C ILE A 160 -1.11 3.24 12.23
N GLY A 161 -1.17 2.81 13.49
CA GLY A 161 -0.15 3.12 14.47
C GLY A 161 0.05 2.01 15.49
N ARG A 162 1.21 2.04 16.13
CA ARG A 162 1.59 1.14 17.23
C ARG A 162 1.70 1.93 18.52
N MET A 163 1.18 1.35 19.59
CA MET A 163 1.26 1.91 20.94
C MET A 163 1.96 0.91 21.86
N LEU A 164 3.01 1.32 22.55
CA LEU A 164 3.74 0.48 23.51
C LEU A 164 3.34 0.83 24.95
N TYR A 165 2.90 -0.17 25.71
CA TYR A 165 2.56 0.02 27.12
C TYR A 165 3.81 0.38 27.92
N ARG A 166 3.64 1.22 28.95
CA ARG A 166 4.72 1.45 29.92
C ARG A 166 5.11 0.13 30.58
N PRO A 167 6.41 -0.10 30.90
CA PRO A 167 6.87 -1.38 31.42
C PRO A 167 6.11 -1.91 32.64
N LYS A 168 5.66 -1.02 33.55
CA LYS A 168 4.90 -1.38 34.75
C LYS A 168 3.46 -1.87 34.48
N LEU A 169 2.93 -1.60 33.28
CA LEU A 169 1.54 -1.86 32.89
C LEU A 169 1.40 -2.96 31.81
N ALA A 170 2.50 -3.44 31.23
CA ALA A 170 2.53 -4.43 30.16
C ALA A 170 2.19 -5.88 30.62
N ARG A 171 1.27 -6.04 31.57
CA ARG A 171 1.03 -7.30 32.32
C ARG A 171 0.59 -8.48 31.43
N ASN A 172 -0.04 -8.21 30.29
CA ASN A 172 -0.51 -9.23 29.35
C ASN A 172 -0.04 -8.99 27.91
N GLY A 173 0.66 -7.90 27.60
CA GLY A 173 1.06 -7.56 26.22
C GLY A 173 1.83 -6.24 26.20
N THR A 174 2.77 -6.10 25.27
CA THR A 174 3.67 -4.94 25.22
C THR A 174 3.16 -3.84 24.29
N SER A 175 2.21 -4.15 23.40
CA SER A 175 1.67 -3.17 22.45
C SER A 175 0.20 -3.37 22.07
N ARG A 176 -0.42 -2.35 21.47
CA ARG A 176 -1.66 -2.45 20.71
C ARG A 176 -1.57 -1.68 19.39
N GLY A 177 -2.29 -2.13 18.38
CA GLY A 177 -2.53 -1.40 17.13
C GLY A 177 -3.71 -0.44 17.27
N SER A 178 -3.67 0.63 16.48
CA SER A 178 -4.77 1.61 16.33
C SER A 178 -4.99 1.91 14.86
N LEU A 179 -6.25 2.14 14.49
CA LEU A 179 -6.67 2.71 13.21
C LEU A 179 -7.35 4.04 13.49
N LEU A 180 -6.74 5.10 12.99
CA LEU A 180 -7.27 6.45 12.98
C LEU A 180 -7.96 6.73 11.65
N HIS A 181 -9.03 7.53 11.69
CA HIS A 181 -9.75 8.02 10.53
C HIS A 181 -9.91 9.54 10.61
N TYR A 182 -9.59 10.22 9.52
CA TYR A 182 -9.83 11.63 9.27
C TYR A 182 -11.09 11.78 8.44
N ASP A 183 -12.08 12.48 8.98
CA ASP A 183 -13.39 12.70 8.36
C ASP A 183 -13.49 14.02 7.55
N GLY A 184 -12.35 14.62 7.20
CA GLY A 184 -12.28 15.95 6.59
C GLY A 184 -12.28 17.10 7.59
N SER A 185 -12.46 16.82 8.88
CA SER A 185 -12.38 17.82 9.94
C SER A 185 -11.42 17.42 11.05
N THR A 186 -11.51 16.19 11.55
CA THR A 186 -10.72 15.72 12.68
C THR A 186 -10.33 14.25 12.53
N TRP A 187 -9.22 13.90 13.17
CA TRP A 187 -8.81 12.52 13.35
C TRP A 187 -9.50 11.90 14.56
N LYS A 188 -9.91 10.62 14.46
CA LYS A 188 -10.48 9.82 15.56
C LYS A 188 -9.98 8.38 15.48
N GLU A 189 -9.77 7.74 16.62
CA GLU A 189 -9.60 6.28 16.66
C GLU A 189 -10.96 5.62 16.37
N VAL A 190 -11.01 4.82 15.31
CA VAL A 190 -12.23 4.08 14.92
C VAL A 190 -12.13 2.60 15.24
N LEU A 191 -10.92 2.05 15.28
CA LEU A 191 -10.64 0.66 15.60
C LEU A 191 -9.30 0.49 16.32
N ARG A 192 -9.20 -0.56 17.12
CA ARG A 192 -7.98 -0.95 17.83
C ARG A 192 -7.93 -2.47 18.00
N THR A 193 -6.72 -3.01 18.11
CA THR A 193 -6.53 -4.44 18.41
C THR A 193 -6.80 -4.71 19.88
N ASP A 194 -7.23 -5.93 20.22
CA ASP A 194 -7.43 -6.34 21.61
C ASP A 194 -6.10 -6.24 22.40
N PRO A 195 -6.13 -5.75 23.65
CA PRO A 195 -4.93 -5.72 24.48
C PRO A 195 -4.51 -7.15 24.86
N GLY A 196 -3.21 -7.45 24.77
CA GLY A 196 -2.66 -8.69 25.34
C GLY A 196 -1.82 -9.57 24.40
N TYR A 197 -1.54 -9.13 23.18
CA TYR A 197 -0.49 -9.74 22.36
C TYR A 197 0.27 -8.64 21.62
N GLN A 198 1.38 -8.97 20.95
CA GLN A 198 2.11 -8.03 20.09
C GLN A 198 1.34 -7.72 18.80
N TYR A 199 0.05 -7.42 18.91
CA TYR A 199 -0.78 -7.05 17.78
C TYR A 199 -0.39 -5.67 17.29
N HIS A 200 -0.15 -5.57 15.99
CA HIS A 200 -0.17 -4.31 15.30
C HIS A 200 -0.75 -4.52 13.90
N PHE A 201 -1.56 -3.55 13.47
CA PHE A 201 -1.82 -3.39 12.05
C PHE A 201 -0.47 -3.10 11.40
N TYR A 202 -0.08 -3.96 10.48
CA TYR A 202 1.20 -3.90 9.81
C TYR A 202 1.09 -3.09 8.52
N GLU A 203 0.00 -3.29 7.79
CA GLU A 203 -0.20 -2.67 6.49
C GLU A 203 -1.60 -2.09 6.36
N LEU A 204 -1.68 -0.93 5.72
CA LEU A 204 -2.91 -0.24 5.34
C LEU A 204 -2.90 0.01 3.83
N SER A 205 -3.91 -0.50 3.13
CA SER A 205 -4.10 -0.25 1.70
C SER A 205 -5.57 0.01 1.39
N GLY A 206 -5.89 0.47 0.19
CA GLY A 206 -7.27 0.73 -0.14
C GLY A 206 -7.51 1.03 -1.62
N THR A 207 -8.74 0.78 -2.04
CA THR A 207 -9.30 1.15 -3.35
C THR A 207 -10.19 2.38 -3.19
N GLN A 208 -10.77 2.85 -4.28
CA GLN A 208 -11.80 3.89 -4.26
C GLN A 208 -13.04 3.49 -3.45
N LYS A 209 -13.21 2.19 -3.17
CA LYS A 209 -14.38 1.68 -2.45
C LYS A 209 -14.04 1.21 -1.05
N ASN A 210 -12.95 0.47 -0.90
CA ASN A 210 -12.69 -0.36 0.27
C ASN A 210 -11.35 -0.01 0.89
N VAL A 211 -11.27 -0.11 2.22
CA VAL A 211 -10.01 -0.02 2.98
C VAL A 211 -9.65 -1.40 3.47
N TYR A 212 -8.37 -1.74 3.41
CA TYR A 212 -7.83 -3.03 3.75
C TYR A 212 -6.78 -2.89 4.85
N LEU A 213 -6.83 -3.79 5.82
CA LEU A 213 -5.87 -3.84 6.93
C LEU A 213 -5.26 -5.22 7.04
N THR A 214 -3.93 -5.26 7.06
CA THR A 214 -3.17 -6.48 7.36
C THR A 214 -2.72 -6.43 8.82
N GLU A 215 -3.03 -7.48 9.57
CA GLU A 215 -2.60 -7.69 10.95
C GLU A 215 -1.63 -8.86 11.00
N TYR A 216 -0.53 -8.67 11.75
CA TYR A 216 0.35 -9.75 12.16
C TYR A 216 0.20 -10.04 13.64
N ARG A 217 -0.03 -11.31 13.94
CA ARG A 217 -0.01 -11.83 15.30
C ARG A 217 1.19 -12.76 15.46
N GLU A 218 2.18 -12.30 16.21
CA GLU A 218 3.25 -13.17 16.70
C GLU A 218 2.68 -14.17 17.71
N ASN A 219 2.99 -15.45 17.51
CA ASN A 219 2.72 -16.48 18.49
C ASN A 219 3.79 -16.42 19.61
N THR A 220 3.35 -16.14 20.83
CA THR A 220 4.23 -15.98 22.00
C THR A 220 4.87 -17.30 22.46
N GLU A 221 4.31 -18.44 22.06
CA GLU A 221 4.82 -19.77 22.40
C GLU A 221 5.74 -20.35 21.31
N ASN A 222 5.56 -19.95 20.06
CA ASN A 222 6.39 -20.38 18.93
C ASN A 222 6.59 -19.24 17.92
N ARG A 223 7.74 -18.56 18.01
CA ARG A 223 8.09 -17.40 17.18
C ARG A 223 8.20 -17.71 15.68
N ASP A 224 8.26 -18.99 15.31
CA ASP A 224 8.41 -19.43 13.92
C ASP A 224 7.07 -19.50 13.15
N SER A 225 5.96 -19.08 13.78
CA SER A 225 4.64 -19.05 13.15
C SER A 225 3.89 -17.77 13.50
N SER A 226 3.77 -16.86 12.54
CA SER A 226 2.94 -15.66 12.69
C SER A 226 1.62 -15.86 11.95
N LEU A 227 0.51 -15.56 12.62
CA LEU A 227 -0.79 -15.53 11.96
C LEU A 227 -0.92 -14.18 11.26
N ALA A 228 -0.93 -14.20 9.93
CA ALA A 228 -1.21 -13.02 9.13
C ALA A 228 -2.69 -13.04 8.75
N THR A 229 -3.38 -11.91 8.94
CA THR A 229 -4.80 -11.78 8.63
C THR A 229 -5.04 -10.49 7.88
N LEU A 230 -5.77 -10.59 6.77
CA LEU A 230 -6.21 -9.45 5.97
C LEU A 230 -7.71 -9.24 6.19
N TYR A 231 -8.05 -7.99 6.48
CA TYR A 231 -9.41 -7.54 6.71
C TYR A 231 -9.82 -6.51 5.66
N GLU A 232 -11.09 -6.52 5.28
CA GLU A 232 -11.77 -5.42 4.62
C GLU A 232 -12.54 -4.61 5.67
N LEU A 233 -12.38 -3.29 5.66
CA LEU A 233 -13.12 -2.37 6.52
C LEU A 233 -14.51 -2.14 5.94
N SER A 234 -15.54 -2.46 6.71
CA SER A 234 -16.94 -2.21 6.38
C SER A 234 -17.58 -1.36 7.48
N GLY A 235 -17.71 -0.06 7.21
CA GLY A 235 -18.02 0.92 8.25
C GLY A 235 -16.95 0.92 9.35
N ASN A 236 -17.35 0.67 10.60
CA ASN A 236 -16.44 0.55 11.74
C ASN A 236 -16.17 -0.92 12.12
N HIS A 237 -16.29 -1.85 11.18
CA HIS A 237 -16.09 -3.28 11.44
C HIS A 237 -15.07 -3.89 10.47
N LEU A 238 -14.20 -4.75 10.99
CA LEU A 238 -13.26 -5.53 10.20
C LEU A 238 -13.89 -6.85 9.78
N VAL A 239 -14.03 -7.05 8.47
CA VAL A 239 -14.45 -8.31 7.88
C VAL A 239 -13.20 -9.06 7.46
N LYS A 240 -12.91 -10.19 8.11
CA LYS A 240 -11.79 -11.06 7.74
C LYS A 240 -12.04 -11.64 6.35
N ILE A 241 -11.12 -11.38 5.42
CA ILE A 241 -11.22 -11.90 4.04
C ILE A 241 -10.11 -12.91 3.72
N TYR A 242 -8.99 -12.88 4.43
CA TYR A 242 -7.93 -13.88 4.30
C TYR A 242 -7.21 -14.09 5.64
N SER A 243 -6.73 -15.30 5.89
CA SER A 243 -5.88 -15.60 7.04
C SER A 243 -5.02 -16.81 6.75
N SER A 244 -3.76 -16.74 7.13
CA SER A 244 -2.81 -17.85 6.97
C SER A 244 -1.75 -17.80 8.06
N THR A 245 -1.32 -18.98 8.52
CA THR A 245 -0.12 -19.10 9.33
C THR A 245 1.07 -19.08 8.38
N LEU A 246 1.86 -18.02 8.48
CA LEU A 246 3.08 -17.88 7.72
C LEU A 246 4.24 -18.32 8.62
N GLY A 247 5.12 -19.17 8.09
CA GLY A 247 6.43 -19.40 8.69
C GLY A 247 7.30 -18.15 8.51
N ASN A 248 8.45 -18.27 7.87
CA ASN A 248 9.27 -17.11 7.47
C ASN A 248 8.70 -16.37 6.23
N GLY A 249 7.39 -16.44 5.99
CA GLY A 249 6.74 -15.84 4.82
C GLY A 249 6.10 -14.49 5.13
N LEU A 250 5.90 -13.68 4.08
CA LEU A 250 5.20 -12.40 4.15
C LEU A 250 3.76 -12.51 3.60
N LEU A 251 2.86 -11.72 4.14
CA LEU A 251 1.56 -11.34 3.60
C LEU A 251 1.65 -9.84 3.35
N SER A 252 1.64 -9.44 2.10
CA SER A 252 1.64 -8.04 1.71
C SER A 252 0.51 -7.77 0.72
N THR A 253 0.04 -6.54 0.71
CA THR A 253 -0.97 -6.10 -0.24
C THR A 253 -0.39 -5.11 -1.24
N ALA A 254 -1.06 -5.00 -2.38
CA ALA A 254 -0.84 -3.91 -3.30
C ALA A 254 -2.19 -3.54 -3.93
N VAL A 255 -2.42 -2.25 -4.15
CA VAL A 255 -3.56 -1.81 -4.94
C VAL A 255 -3.04 -1.29 -6.26
N ILE A 256 -3.44 -1.98 -7.33
CA ILE A 256 -2.97 -1.73 -8.71
C ILE A 256 -4.22 -1.64 -9.58
N ASP A 257 -4.39 -0.53 -10.30
CA ASP A 257 -5.60 -0.25 -11.08
C ASP A 257 -6.90 -0.44 -10.27
N ASP A 258 -6.92 0.13 -9.07
CA ASP A 258 -8.04 0.04 -8.12
C ASP A 258 -8.45 -1.39 -7.72
N LYS A 259 -7.55 -2.36 -7.91
CA LYS A 259 -7.74 -3.77 -7.55
C LYS A 259 -6.77 -4.19 -6.47
N LEU A 260 -7.29 -4.93 -5.49
CA LEU A 260 -6.47 -5.49 -4.42
C LEU A 260 -5.75 -6.76 -4.90
N TYR A 261 -4.42 -6.71 -4.84
CA TYR A 261 -3.54 -7.84 -4.98
C TYR A 261 -3.03 -8.27 -3.59
N LEU A 262 -2.97 -9.58 -3.38
CA LEU A 262 -2.42 -10.22 -2.20
C LEU A 262 -1.19 -11.03 -2.59
N CYS A 263 -0.05 -10.71 -2.02
CA CYS A 263 1.16 -11.51 -2.09
C CYS A 263 1.24 -12.42 -0.88
N VAL A 264 1.39 -13.72 -1.13
CA VAL A 264 1.57 -14.74 -0.09
C VAL A 264 2.93 -15.40 -0.28
N GLY A 265 3.86 -15.12 0.62
CA GLY A 265 5.25 -15.59 0.59
C GLY A 265 6.24 -14.54 0.06
N MET A 266 7.51 -14.95 -0.01
CA MET A 266 8.65 -14.18 -0.54
C MET A 266 9.28 -14.96 -1.70
N ALA A 267 10.40 -15.67 -1.46
CA ALA A 267 11.15 -16.37 -2.51
C ALA A 267 10.35 -17.32 -3.43
N ASN A 268 9.25 -17.88 -2.92
CA ASN A 268 8.29 -18.71 -3.66
C ASN A 268 6.87 -18.16 -3.48
N ALA A 269 6.67 -16.89 -3.82
CA ALA A 269 5.42 -16.19 -3.60
C ALA A 269 4.35 -16.56 -4.62
N LYS A 270 3.10 -16.48 -4.16
CA LYS A 270 1.91 -16.53 -5.02
C LYS A 270 1.18 -15.20 -4.94
N ILE A 271 0.87 -14.63 -6.11
CA ILE A 271 0.18 -13.36 -6.22
C ILE A 271 -1.26 -13.62 -6.63
N TYR A 272 -2.19 -13.09 -5.84
CA TYR A 272 -3.63 -13.28 -6.02
C TYR A 272 -4.32 -11.94 -6.26
N LEU A 273 -5.29 -11.92 -7.16
CA LEU A 273 -6.25 -10.82 -7.32
C LEU A 273 -7.49 -11.10 -6.47
N TYR A 274 -7.93 -10.16 -5.65
CA TYR A 274 -9.20 -10.24 -4.95
C TYR A 274 -10.35 -9.79 -5.86
N SER A 275 -11.27 -10.70 -6.19
CA SER A 275 -12.42 -10.41 -7.03
C SER A 275 -13.60 -11.30 -6.67
N GLY A 276 -14.80 -10.70 -6.56
CA GLY A 276 -16.03 -11.43 -6.25
C GLY A 276 -15.97 -12.22 -4.93
N GLY A 277 -15.26 -11.69 -3.92
CA GLY A 277 -15.09 -12.35 -2.63
C GLY A 277 -14.07 -13.51 -2.64
N LYS A 278 -13.29 -13.68 -3.71
CA LYS A 278 -12.33 -14.77 -3.86
C LYS A 278 -10.95 -14.25 -4.26
N PHE A 279 -9.92 -14.98 -3.85
CA PHE A 279 -8.55 -14.76 -4.30
C PHE A 279 -8.24 -15.65 -5.51
N ILE A 280 -8.02 -15.02 -6.66
CA ILE A 280 -7.73 -15.69 -7.93
C ILE A 280 -6.25 -15.53 -8.22
N GLN A 281 -5.49 -16.63 -8.20
CA GLN A 281 -4.05 -16.58 -8.46
C GLN A 281 -3.79 -16.03 -9.86
N GLN A 282 -2.93 -15.03 -9.97
CA GLN A 282 -2.54 -14.40 -11.24
C GLN A 282 -1.22 -14.98 -11.73
N PHE A 283 -0.20 -15.01 -10.87
CA PHE A 283 1.12 -15.52 -11.19
C PHE A 283 1.87 -15.94 -9.92
N SER A 284 3.05 -16.55 -10.12
CA SER A 284 3.97 -16.93 -9.05
C SER A 284 5.33 -16.27 -9.27
N VAL A 285 6.01 -15.96 -8.18
CA VAL A 285 7.37 -15.43 -8.19
C VAL A 285 8.27 -16.49 -7.55
N ASN A 286 9.22 -17.01 -8.33
CA ASN A 286 10.18 -18.02 -7.88
C ASN A 286 11.60 -17.44 -7.98
N ASP A 287 11.93 -16.49 -7.11
CA ASP A 287 13.21 -15.80 -7.06
C ASP A 287 13.59 -15.54 -5.61
N GLN A 288 14.77 -15.98 -5.18
CA GLN A 288 15.25 -15.85 -3.80
C GLN A 288 15.38 -14.40 -3.32
N ASN A 289 15.47 -13.44 -4.23
CA ASN A 289 15.60 -12.03 -3.89
C ASN A 289 14.24 -11.32 -3.82
N PHE A 290 13.11 -11.98 -4.05
CA PHE A 290 11.80 -11.30 -4.01
C PHE A 290 11.35 -11.06 -2.56
N GLU A 291 11.10 -9.79 -2.22
CA GLU A 291 10.79 -9.33 -0.86
C GLU A 291 9.28 -9.06 -0.65
N GLY A 292 8.42 -9.50 -1.58
CA GLY A 292 6.96 -9.40 -1.43
C GLY A 292 6.34 -8.04 -1.76
N GLY A 293 7.13 -7.00 -2.01
CA GLY A 293 6.62 -5.68 -2.39
C GLY A 293 6.16 -5.62 -3.85
N LEU A 294 4.99 -5.05 -4.10
CA LEU A 294 4.41 -4.88 -5.44
C LEU A 294 3.86 -3.46 -5.62
N TRP A 295 4.06 -2.86 -6.78
CA TRP A 295 3.43 -1.60 -7.21
C TRP A 295 3.28 -1.60 -8.72
N GLY A 296 2.33 -0.85 -9.27
CA GLY A 296 2.09 -0.92 -10.71
C GLY A 296 0.97 -0.02 -11.18
N ARG A 297 0.82 0.07 -12.50
CA ARG A 297 -0.28 0.83 -13.13
C ARG A 297 -1.48 -0.05 -13.46
N ASN A 298 -1.26 -1.32 -13.82
CA ASN A 298 -2.30 -2.29 -14.20
C ASN A 298 -1.76 -3.72 -14.15
N GLU A 299 -2.57 -4.72 -14.52
CA GLU A 299 -2.20 -6.14 -14.46
C GLU A 299 -1.07 -6.57 -15.40
N ARG A 300 -0.69 -5.71 -16.36
CA ARG A 300 0.42 -5.92 -17.31
C ARG A 300 1.61 -5.01 -17.03
N ASP A 301 1.61 -4.39 -15.88
CA ASP A 301 2.62 -3.44 -15.47
C ASP A 301 2.70 -3.40 -13.95
N ILE A 302 3.44 -4.39 -13.43
CA ILE A 302 3.65 -4.61 -12.02
C ILE A 302 5.15 -4.70 -11.78
N PHE A 303 5.68 -3.79 -10.98
CA PHE A 303 7.01 -3.83 -10.43
C PHE A 303 7.07 -4.69 -9.18
N LEU A 304 8.23 -5.30 -8.97
CA LEU A 304 8.52 -6.19 -7.86
C LEU A 304 9.73 -5.65 -7.09
N HIS A 305 9.58 -5.57 -5.76
CA HIS A 305 10.68 -5.29 -4.84
C HIS A 305 11.58 -6.51 -4.77
N MET A 306 12.81 -6.35 -5.23
CA MET A 306 13.86 -7.34 -5.07
C MET A 306 14.91 -6.80 -4.09
N ASP A 307 15.42 -7.64 -3.20
CA ASP A 307 16.53 -7.30 -2.29
C ASP A 307 17.73 -6.73 -3.04
N ASN A 308 17.99 -7.25 -4.25
CA ASN A 308 19.08 -6.84 -5.12
C ASN A 308 18.65 -6.04 -6.35
N GLY A 309 17.46 -5.43 -6.37
CA GLY A 309 17.05 -4.62 -7.51
C GLY A 309 15.55 -4.40 -7.68
N ILE A 310 15.16 -4.20 -8.94
CA ILE A 310 13.78 -3.97 -9.35
C ILE A 310 13.48 -4.90 -10.51
N ALA A 311 12.45 -5.73 -10.37
CA ALA A 311 11.92 -6.55 -11.46
C ALA A 311 10.53 -6.07 -11.90
N HIS A 312 10.08 -6.56 -13.05
CA HIS A 312 8.82 -6.17 -13.67
C HIS A 312 8.12 -7.34 -14.34
N PHE A 313 6.85 -7.50 -14.00
CA PHE A 313 5.89 -8.40 -14.60
C PHE A 313 5.03 -7.66 -15.63
N ASN A 314 5.06 -8.11 -16.90
CA ASN A 314 4.32 -7.47 -18.00
C ASN A 314 2.97 -8.14 -18.33
N GLY A 315 2.47 -9.00 -17.44
CA GLY A 315 1.30 -9.85 -17.71
C GLY A 315 1.64 -11.25 -18.24
N SER A 316 2.89 -11.51 -18.62
CA SER A 316 3.32 -12.82 -19.13
C SER A 316 4.57 -13.38 -18.44
N ASP A 317 5.59 -12.56 -18.23
CA ASP A 317 6.86 -12.97 -17.63
C ASP A 317 7.39 -11.91 -16.66
N ILE A 318 8.36 -12.32 -15.82
CA ILE A 318 9.07 -11.45 -14.88
C ILE A 318 10.50 -11.25 -15.40
N LYS A 319 10.97 -10.00 -15.46
CA LYS A 319 12.35 -9.66 -15.80
C LYS A 319 12.90 -8.61 -14.85
N TYR A 320 14.17 -8.70 -14.50
CA TYR A 320 14.87 -7.58 -13.84
C TYR A 320 14.95 -6.40 -14.80
N LEU A 321 14.54 -5.23 -14.32
CA LEU A 321 14.77 -3.96 -15.00
C LEU A 321 16.08 -3.32 -14.54
N TYR A 322 16.41 -3.50 -13.26
CA TYR A 322 17.61 -2.94 -12.66
C TYR A 322 18.11 -3.87 -11.55
N LYS A 323 19.43 -3.98 -11.40
CA LYS A 323 20.07 -4.72 -10.30
C LYS A 323 20.97 -3.77 -9.52
N PHE A 324 20.83 -3.78 -8.21
CA PHE A 324 21.73 -3.08 -7.30
C PHE A 324 23.09 -3.80 -7.34
N SER A 325 24.16 -3.00 -7.41
CA SER A 325 25.54 -3.46 -7.51
C SER A 325 26.13 -3.85 -6.18
#